data_AF-A0A943AYV1-F1
#
_entry.id   AF-A0A943AYV1-F1
#
_cell.length_a   1.000
_cell.length_b   1.000
_cell.length_c   1.000
_cell.angle_alpha   90.00
_cell.angle_beta   90.00
_cell.angle_gamma   90.00
#
_symmetry.space_group_name_H-M   'P 1'
#
loop_
_entity.id
_entity.type
_entity.pdbx_description
1 polymer ?
#
loop_
_entity_poly.entity_id
_entity_poly.type
_entity_poly.pdbx_seq_one_letter_code
_entity_poly.pdbx_strand_id
1 'polypeptide(L)'
;MLYTENERIEIIKFIEENFGKVEEIYEVGYGNFSLDVAQINPTKEKPYYTIITLGMGEHKMYNQNNENFSSFAELMISLPPDWSLDDKNYTWAIDELMHLAYIPFTFYFSYEWGHLENNFEPFSSNTKLSAVTLLYPEMKKENSGLLKLENRNLQFYQIVPLYDEEYTFALKNGMKNLLLLDVEKKISFVIDMNREKVLEYSEEEKEMLDDIMDSADWHLGDYYSKGIEVEEINIYNHFAIFLRWAMENSFLSDNFLKAYGKELEKYTSQDFVDLREFIKFRLKGDLRKSFFNDIGKEFIRHYYDYDNISRNFYPGDIDEYAKRIFGEERYYSPELKREAYLYLTFDEKYYQDMKAVIDDVYNTWLKELDSYIN
;
A
#
# COMPACT_ATOMS: atom_id res chain seq x y z
N MET A 1 -18.90 -12.18 -12.14
CA MET A 1 -19.95 -12.49 -13.15
C MET A 1 -19.62 -11.63 -14.34
N LEU A 2 -19.31 -12.26 -15.49
CA LEU A 2 -18.97 -11.56 -16.73
C LEU A 2 -20.06 -10.56 -17.09
N TYR A 3 -19.70 -9.52 -17.82
CA TYR A 3 -20.68 -8.56 -18.33
C TYR A 3 -21.63 -9.25 -19.29
N THR A 4 -22.91 -8.95 -19.14
CA THR A 4 -23.88 -9.24 -20.19
C THR A 4 -23.59 -8.38 -21.42
N GLU A 5 -24.06 -8.80 -22.58
CA GLU A 5 -23.93 -8.02 -23.81
C GLU A 5 -24.52 -6.61 -23.67
N ASN A 6 -25.65 -6.49 -22.97
CA ASN A 6 -26.29 -5.20 -22.66
C ASN A 6 -25.42 -4.34 -21.73
N GLU A 7 -24.89 -4.91 -20.64
CA GLU A 7 -23.97 -4.18 -19.74
C GLU A 7 -22.76 -3.67 -20.53
N ARG A 8 -22.15 -4.50 -21.40
CA ARG A 8 -21.00 -4.10 -22.21
C ARG A 8 -21.33 -2.94 -23.17
N ILE A 9 -22.51 -2.96 -23.80
CA ILE A 9 -22.99 -1.85 -24.65
C ILE A 9 -23.19 -0.57 -23.83
N GLU A 10 -23.82 -0.67 -22.66
CA GLU A 10 -24.04 0.48 -21.77
C GLU A 10 -22.72 1.08 -21.26
N ILE A 11 -21.75 0.23 -20.92
CA ILE A 11 -20.40 0.63 -20.49
C ILE A 11 -19.68 1.37 -21.62
N ILE A 12 -19.64 0.82 -22.83
CA ILE A 12 -18.99 1.47 -23.98
C ILE A 12 -19.67 2.80 -24.29
N LYS A 13 -21.00 2.84 -24.31
CA LYS A 13 -21.75 4.08 -24.54
C LYS A 13 -21.44 5.13 -23.47
N PHE A 14 -21.37 4.72 -22.20
CA PHE A 14 -20.99 5.62 -21.11
C PHE A 14 -19.58 6.18 -21.29
N ILE A 15 -18.62 5.33 -21.71
CA ILE A 15 -17.25 5.76 -22.03
C ILE A 15 -17.27 6.80 -23.16
N GLU A 16 -18.01 6.55 -24.24
CA GLU A 16 -18.08 7.46 -25.38
C GLU A 16 -18.72 8.81 -25.03
N GLU A 17 -19.77 8.81 -24.21
CA GLU A 17 -20.48 10.03 -23.78
C GLU A 17 -19.68 10.89 -22.80
N ASN A 18 -18.83 10.27 -21.96
CA ASN A 18 -18.15 10.97 -20.86
C ASN A 18 -16.67 11.25 -21.13
N PHE A 19 -15.97 10.32 -21.78
CA PHE A 19 -14.52 10.34 -21.95
C PHE A 19 -14.10 10.60 -23.39
N GLY A 20 -14.79 9.99 -24.36
CA GLY A 20 -14.56 10.21 -25.78
C GLY A 20 -14.78 8.96 -26.62
N LYS A 21 -14.87 9.14 -27.94
CA LYS A 21 -15.09 8.04 -28.90
C LYS A 21 -14.05 6.94 -28.71
N VAL A 22 -14.51 5.70 -28.53
CA VAL A 22 -13.63 4.53 -28.50
C VAL A 22 -13.17 4.25 -29.92
N GLU A 23 -11.85 4.26 -30.13
CA GLU A 23 -11.28 3.98 -31.45
C GLU A 23 -11.01 2.49 -31.61
N GLU A 24 -10.51 1.84 -30.56
CA GLU A 24 -10.14 0.43 -30.58
C GLU A 24 -10.41 -0.22 -29.23
N ILE A 25 -10.73 -1.52 -29.25
CA ILE A 25 -10.74 -2.39 -28.09
C ILE A 25 -9.81 -3.56 -28.40
N TYR A 26 -8.85 -3.80 -27.53
CA TYR A 26 -7.87 -4.88 -27.67
C TYR A 26 -7.54 -5.51 -26.32
N GLU A 27 -7.04 -6.75 -26.36
CA GLU A 27 -6.64 -7.49 -25.16
C GLU A 27 -5.19 -7.13 -24.78
N VAL A 28 -4.95 -6.85 -23.51
CA VAL A 28 -3.62 -6.64 -22.93
C VAL A 28 -3.33 -7.77 -21.95
N GLY A 29 -2.14 -8.38 -22.06
CA GLY A 29 -1.68 -9.43 -21.17
C GLY A 29 -0.75 -8.92 -20.08
N TYR A 30 -0.86 -9.50 -18.88
CA TYR A 30 0.00 -9.26 -17.73
C TYR A 30 0.24 -10.59 -16.99
N GLY A 31 1.41 -11.21 -17.23
CA GLY A 31 1.70 -12.55 -16.73
C GLY A 31 0.71 -13.60 -17.27
N ASN A 32 -0.07 -14.21 -16.37
CA ASN A 32 -1.13 -15.19 -16.72
C ASN A 32 -2.54 -14.57 -16.75
N PHE A 33 -2.64 -13.25 -16.59
CA PHE A 33 -3.89 -12.48 -16.64
C PHE A 33 -3.97 -11.72 -17.95
N SER A 34 -5.17 -11.55 -18.48
CA SER A 34 -5.43 -10.68 -19.61
C SER A 34 -6.78 -9.98 -19.46
N LEU A 35 -6.88 -8.80 -20.05
CA LEU A 35 -8.08 -7.96 -19.96
C LEU A 35 -8.25 -7.16 -21.25
N ASP A 36 -9.49 -6.97 -21.67
CA ASP A 36 -9.78 -6.02 -22.73
C ASP A 36 -9.53 -4.59 -22.21
N VAL A 37 -9.03 -3.73 -23.08
CA VAL A 37 -8.94 -2.28 -22.82
C VAL A 37 -9.56 -1.52 -23.98
N ALA A 38 -10.28 -0.43 -23.67
CA ALA A 38 -10.74 0.56 -24.64
C ALA A 38 -9.72 1.69 -24.77
N GLN A 39 -9.37 2.02 -26.01
CA GLN A 39 -8.51 3.13 -26.35
C GLN A 39 -9.30 4.28 -26.96
N ILE A 40 -9.09 5.48 -26.41
CA ILE A 40 -9.56 6.75 -26.95
C ILE A 40 -8.33 7.53 -27.42
N ASN A 41 -8.34 7.93 -28.68
CA ASN A 41 -7.23 8.69 -29.28
C ASN A 41 -7.30 10.19 -28.94
N PRO A 42 -6.14 10.88 -28.92
CA PRO A 42 -6.08 12.33 -28.74
C PRO A 42 -6.92 13.08 -29.77
N THR A 43 -7.57 14.13 -29.29
CA THR A 43 -8.27 15.12 -30.12
C THR A 43 -7.71 16.51 -29.86
N LYS A 44 -8.17 17.51 -30.62
CA LYS A 44 -7.78 18.91 -30.36
C LYS A 44 -8.27 19.42 -29.00
N GLU A 45 -9.41 18.94 -28.52
CA GLU A 45 -10.01 19.35 -27.25
C GLU A 45 -9.44 18.56 -26.06
N LYS A 46 -9.12 17.28 -26.29
CA LYS A 46 -8.49 16.37 -25.33
C LYS A 46 -7.19 15.84 -25.92
N PRO A 47 -6.07 16.58 -25.82
CA PRO A 47 -4.81 16.22 -26.47
C PRO A 47 -4.06 15.17 -25.66
N TYR A 48 -4.69 14.01 -25.41
CA TYR A 48 -4.13 12.89 -24.67
C TYR A 48 -4.86 11.59 -25.07
N TYR A 49 -4.17 10.47 -24.99
CA TYR A 49 -4.81 9.15 -25.03
C TYR A 49 -5.52 8.89 -23.72
N THR A 50 -6.59 8.11 -23.77
CA THR A 50 -7.19 7.52 -22.57
C THR A 50 -7.34 6.02 -22.81
N ILE A 51 -6.70 5.22 -21.96
CA ILE A 51 -6.82 3.76 -21.95
C ILE A 51 -7.67 3.38 -20.73
N ILE A 52 -8.70 2.57 -20.95
CA ILE A 52 -9.67 2.20 -19.92
C ILE A 52 -9.80 0.69 -19.91
N THR A 53 -9.75 0.07 -18.74
CA THR A 53 -10.02 -1.37 -18.62
C THR A 53 -11.48 -1.68 -18.99
N LEU A 54 -11.68 -2.85 -19.57
CA LEU A 54 -12.99 -3.41 -19.88
C LEU A 54 -13.00 -4.86 -19.40
N GLY A 55 -13.61 -5.10 -18.25
CA GLY A 55 -13.75 -6.43 -17.67
C GLY A 55 -13.33 -6.49 -16.20
N MET A 56 -12.62 -5.47 -15.70
CA MET A 56 -12.20 -5.46 -14.29
C MET A 56 -13.44 -5.45 -13.37
N GLY A 57 -14.47 -4.70 -13.75
CA GLY A 57 -15.72 -4.61 -13.00
C GLY A 57 -16.66 -5.82 -13.19
N GLU A 58 -16.22 -6.89 -13.86
CA GLU A 58 -16.89 -8.19 -13.83
C GLU A 58 -16.67 -8.90 -12.48
N HIS A 59 -15.60 -8.50 -11.79
CA HIS A 59 -15.20 -9.01 -10.49
C HIS A 59 -15.61 -8.07 -9.38
N LYS A 60 -16.29 -8.62 -8.36
CA LYS A 60 -16.76 -7.85 -7.23
C LYS A 60 -15.58 -7.58 -6.30
N MET A 61 -15.25 -6.31 -6.13
CA MET A 61 -14.40 -5.83 -5.05
C MET A 61 -15.14 -5.92 -3.72
N TYR A 62 -14.42 -6.29 -2.66
CA TYR A 62 -15.00 -6.45 -1.33
C TYR A 62 -14.55 -5.32 -0.42
N ASN A 63 -15.47 -4.40 -0.11
CA ASN A 63 -15.33 -3.45 0.99
C ASN A 63 -16.46 -3.73 2.00
N GLN A 64 -16.10 -3.99 3.26
CA GLN A 64 -17.06 -4.40 4.29
C GLN A 64 -17.67 -3.25 5.08
N ASN A 65 -17.18 -2.02 4.91
CA ASN A 65 -17.44 -0.92 5.86
C ASN A 65 -18.18 0.26 5.24
N ASN A 66 -18.58 0.13 3.97
CA ASN A 66 -19.28 1.18 3.28
C ASN A 66 -20.41 0.59 2.42
N GLU A 67 -21.64 0.68 2.91
CA GLU A 67 -22.84 0.27 2.16
C GLU A 67 -23.07 1.11 0.88
N ASN A 68 -22.47 2.31 0.80
CA ASN A 68 -22.51 3.17 -0.39
C ASN A 68 -21.34 2.93 -1.36
N PHE A 69 -20.49 1.93 -1.09
CA PHE A 69 -19.37 1.54 -1.94
C PHE A 69 -19.86 0.91 -3.25
N SER A 70 -19.32 1.37 -4.38
CA SER A 70 -19.46 0.64 -5.64
C SER A 70 -18.51 -0.57 -5.60
N SER A 71 -19.09 -1.76 -5.51
CA SER A 71 -18.32 -3.01 -5.47
C SER A 71 -17.64 -3.39 -6.78
N PHE A 72 -17.64 -2.53 -7.80
CA PHE A 72 -17.12 -2.83 -9.12
C PHE A 72 -16.46 -1.57 -9.69
N ALA A 73 -15.29 -1.72 -10.29
CA ALA A 73 -14.59 -0.60 -10.88
C ALA A 73 -13.95 -0.96 -12.22
N GLU A 74 -13.78 0.08 -13.04
CA GLU A 74 -12.82 0.08 -14.15
C GLU A 74 -11.76 1.14 -13.85
N LEU A 75 -10.53 0.87 -14.26
CA LEU A 75 -9.42 1.80 -14.16
C LEU A 75 -9.18 2.48 -15.50
N MET A 76 -8.76 3.73 -15.44
CA MET A 76 -8.34 4.49 -16.60
C MET A 76 -7.00 5.19 -16.37
N ILE A 77 -6.22 5.33 -17.43
CA ILE A 77 -4.95 6.04 -17.45
C ILE A 77 -4.92 6.98 -18.66
N SER A 78 -4.48 8.22 -18.46
CA SER A 78 -4.43 9.22 -19.52
C SER A 78 -2.98 9.54 -19.86
N LEU A 79 -2.61 9.39 -21.13
CA LEU A 79 -1.23 9.47 -21.61
C LEU A 79 -1.09 10.67 -22.56
N PRO A 80 0.05 11.39 -22.57
CA PRO A 80 0.24 12.52 -23.46
C PRO A 80 0.17 12.08 -24.94
N PRO A 81 -0.10 13.00 -25.87
CA PRO A 81 -0.45 12.65 -27.26
C PRO A 81 0.76 12.14 -28.07
N ASP A 82 1.97 12.32 -27.55
CA ASP A 82 3.23 11.83 -28.08
C ASP A 82 3.70 10.54 -27.37
N TRP A 83 2.87 9.94 -26.51
CA TRP A 83 3.17 8.68 -25.85
C TRP A 83 3.35 7.55 -26.86
N SER A 84 4.45 6.80 -26.73
CA SER A 84 4.72 5.64 -27.58
C SER A 84 4.23 4.37 -26.90
N LEU A 85 3.21 3.72 -27.45
CA LEU A 85 2.71 2.44 -26.94
C LEU A 85 3.65 1.26 -27.24
N ASP A 86 4.58 1.42 -28.19
CA ASP A 86 5.52 0.37 -28.62
C ASP A 86 6.90 0.48 -27.96
N ASP A 87 7.21 1.60 -27.30
CA ASP A 87 8.52 1.84 -26.67
C ASP A 87 8.50 1.36 -25.20
N LYS A 88 9.46 0.49 -24.87
CA LYS A 88 9.67 -0.06 -23.52
C LYS A 88 9.85 1.00 -22.43
N ASN A 89 10.29 2.21 -22.78
CA ASN A 89 10.39 3.31 -21.84
C ASN A 89 9.03 3.83 -21.35
N TYR A 90 7.95 3.45 -22.02
CA TYR A 90 6.60 3.96 -21.85
C TYR A 90 5.59 2.84 -21.51
N THR A 91 6.00 1.56 -21.57
CA THR A 91 5.12 0.43 -21.25
C THR A 91 4.70 0.38 -19.78
N TRP A 92 5.52 0.94 -18.89
CA TRP A 92 5.27 0.93 -17.44
C TRP A 92 3.87 1.43 -17.08
N ALA A 93 3.32 2.39 -17.82
CA ALA A 93 2.00 2.94 -17.52
C ALA A 93 0.88 1.93 -17.82
N ILE A 94 1.02 1.16 -18.90
CA ILE A 94 0.08 0.08 -19.24
C ILE A 94 0.31 -1.13 -18.31
N ASP A 95 1.56 -1.45 -18.00
CA ASP A 95 1.91 -2.50 -17.04
C ASP A 95 1.30 -2.19 -15.65
N GLU A 96 1.37 -0.94 -15.20
CA GLU A 96 0.79 -0.49 -13.93
C GLU A 96 -0.75 -0.52 -13.96
N LEU A 97 -1.38 -0.09 -15.05
CA LEU A 97 -2.83 -0.24 -15.25
C LEU A 97 -3.26 -1.70 -15.09
N MET A 98 -2.53 -2.62 -15.71
CA MET A 98 -2.85 -4.05 -15.68
C MET A 98 -2.53 -4.69 -14.34
N HIS A 99 -1.43 -4.29 -13.69
CA HIS A 99 -1.08 -4.70 -12.34
C HIS A 99 -2.20 -4.37 -11.36
N LEU A 100 -2.66 -3.11 -11.35
CA LEU A 100 -3.76 -2.69 -10.49
C LEU A 100 -5.09 -3.36 -10.86
N ALA A 101 -5.36 -3.58 -12.15
CA ALA A 101 -6.56 -4.29 -12.59
C ALA A 101 -6.57 -5.75 -12.15
N TYR A 102 -5.40 -6.39 -12.04
CA TYR A 102 -5.24 -7.77 -11.60
C TYR A 102 -5.47 -7.96 -10.09
N ILE A 103 -5.17 -6.94 -9.28
CA ILE A 103 -5.25 -7.03 -7.81
C ILE A 103 -6.61 -7.55 -7.35
N PRO A 104 -7.78 -6.96 -7.72
CA PRO A 104 -9.08 -7.46 -7.27
C PRO A 104 -9.45 -8.90 -7.67
N PHE A 105 -8.78 -9.48 -8.67
CA PHE A 105 -9.02 -10.86 -9.09
C PHE A 105 -8.29 -11.88 -8.21
N THR A 106 -7.14 -11.48 -7.68
CA THR A 106 -6.25 -12.34 -6.89
C THR A 106 -6.42 -12.08 -5.40
N PHE A 107 -6.83 -10.87 -5.07
CA PHE A 107 -6.86 -10.35 -3.73
C PHE A 107 -8.27 -9.83 -3.39
N TYR A 108 -8.79 -10.15 -2.21
CA TYR A 108 -9.96 -9.50 -1.58
C TYR A 108 -9.66 -8.01 -1.26
N PHE A 109 -9.44 -7.22 -2.29
CA PHE A 109 -9.07 -5.82 -2.22
C PHE A 109 -10.19 -4.95 -2.82
N SER A 110 -10.19 -3.67 -2.47
CA SER A 110 -11.18 -2.71 -2.97
C SER A 110 -10.54 -1.36 -3.24
N TYR A 111 -10.88 -0.77 -4.39
CA TYR A 111 -10.43 0.57 -4.74
C TYR A 111 -11.46 1.64 -4.41
N GLU A 112 -10.98 2.69 -3.78
CA GLU A 112 -11.73 3.92 -3.50
C GLU A 112 -10.95 5.17 -3.88
N TRP A 113 -11.63 6.31 -3.84
CA TRP A 113 -10.98 7.59 -4.10
C TRP A 113 -9.86 7.85 -3.08
N GLY A 114 -8.70 8.25 -3.56
CA GLY A 114 -7.52 8.52 -2.76
C GLY A 114 -6.75 7.26 -2.35
N HIS A 115 -7.11 6.09 -2.88
CA HIS A 115 -6.30 4.88 -2.78
C HIS A 115 -4.85 5.16 -3.22
N LEU A 116 -3.88 4.52 -2.57
CA LEU A 116 -2.45 4.76 -2.75
C LEU A 116 -1.72 3.43 -2.96
N GLU A 117 -0.87 3.37 -3.98
CA GLU A 117 0.04 2.24 -4.23
C GLU A 117 1.44 2.78 -4.52
N ASN A 118 2.47 2.09 -4.04
CA ASN A 118 3.86 2.45 -4.25
C ASN A 118 4.61 1.29 -4.92
N ASN A 119 5.35 1.59 -5.97
CA ASN A 119 6.26 0.66 -6.64
C ASN A 119 7.63 0.61 -5.94
N PHE A 120 7.85 1.43 -4.91
CA PHE A 120 9.07 1.67 -4.12
C PHE A 120 10.23 2.25 -4.93
N GLU A 121 10.34 1.86 -6.20
CA GLU A 121 11.30 2.36 -7.17
C GLU A 121 10.60 3.17 -8.27
N PRO A 122 11.32 4.07 -8.96
CA PRO A 122 10.77 4.77 -10.11
C PRO A 122 10.25 3.80 -11.18
N PHE A 123 9.09 4.10 -11.76
CA PHE A 123 8.44 3.24 -12.77
C PHE A 123 9.30 3.00 -14.01
N SER A 124 10.19 3.94 -14.34
CA SER A 124 11.18 3.77 -15.40
C SER A 124 12.39 4.67 -15.16
N SER A 125 13.48 4.44 -15.91
CA SER A 125 14.67 5.29 -15.88
C SER A 125 14.45 6.74 -16.34
N ASN A 126 13.32 7.03 -17.01
CA ASN A 126 13.01 8.35 -17.59
C ASN A 126 12.13 9.21 -16.69
N THR A 127 11.73 8.71 -15.52
CA THR A 127 10.94 9.47 -14.54
C THR A 127 11.42 9.16 -13.13
N LYS A 128 11.05 10.02 -12.18
CA LYS A 128 11.19 9.75 -10.74
C LYS A 128 9.85 9.47 -10.06
N LEU A 129 8.76 9.42 -10.83
CA LEU A 129 7.47 8.92 -10.35
C LEU A 129 7.61 7.44 -9.98
N SER A 130 7.14 7.08 -8.79
CA SER A 130 7.28 5.74 -8.22
C SER A 130 6.00 5.23 -7.55
N ALA A 131 4.98 6.06 -7.42
CA ALA A 131 3.73 5.70 -6.78
C ALA A 131 2.54 6.15 -7.62
N VAL A 132 1.35 5.69 -7.28
CA VAL A 132 0.09 6.08 -7.92
C VAL A 132 -1.01 6.30 -6.88
N THR A 133 -1.96 7.14 -7.24
CA THR A 133 -3.25 7.24 -6.55
C THR A 133 -4.42 7.07 -7.50
N LEU A 134 -5.55 6.61 -6.97
CA LEU A 134 -6.81 6.51 -7.70
C LEU A 134 -7.71 7.71 -7.39
N LEU A 135 -7.95 8.54 -8.38
CA LEU A 135 -8.84 9.69 -8.27
C LEU A 135 -10.08 9.50 -9.15
N TYR A 136 -11.05 10.39 -9.01
CA TYR A 136 -12.16 10.40 -9.95
C TYR A 136 -11.69 10.83 -11.36
N PRO A 137 -12.37 10.36 -12.44
CA PRO A 137 -11.98 10.65 -13.81
C PRO A 137 -11.71 12.13 -14.09
N GLU A 138 -10.58 12.40 -14.76
CA GLU A 138 -10.13 13.76 -15.08
C GLU A 138 -10.05 14.70 -13.85
N MET A 139 -9.83 14.13 -12.66
CA MET A 139 -9.83 14.82 -11.36
C MET A 139 -11.08 15.69 -11.13
N LYS A 140 -12.23 15.23 -11.64
CA LYS A 140 -13.52 15.88 -11.47
C LYS A 140 -14.10 15.60 -10.07
N LYS A 141 -15.29 16.14 -9.83
CA LYS A 141 -16.02 16.01 -8.56
C LYS A 141 -16.39 14.56 -8.24
N GLU A 142 -16.76 14.36 -6.98
CA GLU A 142 -17.27 13.10 -6.44
C GLU A 142 -18.35 12.47 -7.33
N ASN A 143 -18.29 11.14 -7.47
CA ASN A 143 -19.17 10.32 -8.31
C ASN A 143 -19.10 10.63 -9.82
N SER A 144 -18.11 11.40 -10.29
CA SER A 144 -17.81 11.40 -11.73
C SER A 144 -17.31 10.01 -12.15
N GLY A 145 -17.76 9.55 -13.31
CA GLY A 145 -17.50 8.17 -13.73
C GLY A 145 -18.36 7.11 -13.03
N LEU A 146 -19.44 7.46 -12.31
CA LEU A 146 -20.35 6.45 -11.76
C LEU A 146 -21.41 6.03 -12.78
N LEU A 147 -21.36 4.79 -13.26
CA LEU A 147 -22.39 4.17 -14.09
C LEU A 147 -23.28 3.27 -13.23
N LYS A 148 -24.60 3.51 -13.26
CA LYS A 148 -25.59 2.66 -12.59
C LYS A 148 -26.17 1.67 -13.60
N LEU A 149 -25.76 0.42 -13.51
CA LEU A 149 -26.33 -0.69 -14.27
C LEU A 149 -27.49 -1.31 -13.49
N GLU A 150 -28.27 -2.17 -14.15
CA GLU A 150 -29.44 -2.83 -13.55
C GLU A 150 -29.12 -3.56 -12.23
N ASN A 151 -27.99 -4.29 -12.20
CA ASN A 151 -27.63 -5.18 -11.09
C ASN A 151 -26.43 -4.69 -10.27
N ARG A 152 -25.73 -3.65 -10.71
CA ARG A 152 -24.52 -3.14 -10.05
C ARG A 152 -24.22 -1.69 -10.38
N ASN A 153 -23.53 -1.01 -9.48
CA ASN A 153 -22.89 0.28 -9.78
C ASN A 153 -21.44 0.01 -10.18
N LEU A 154 -21.01 0.60 -11.29
CA LEU A 154 -19.64 0.53 -11.81
C LEU A 154 -19.00 1.92 -11.70
N GLN A 155 -17.92 2.03 -10.92
CA GLN A 155 -17.19 3.28 -10.73
C GLN A 155 -15.90 3.27 -11.54
N PHE A 156 -15.68 4.30 -12.36
CA PHE A 156 -14.42 4.49 -13.06
C PHE A 156 -13.44 5.27 -12.17
N TYR A 157 -12.19 4.83 -12.07
CA TYR A 157 -11.13 5.55 -11.36
C TYR A 157 -9.94 5.83 -12.27
N GLN A 158 -9.39 7.03 -12.13
CA GLN A 158 -8.23 7.51 -12.86
C GLN A 158 -6.96 7.25 -12.05
N ILE A 159 -6.02 6.52 -12.64
CA ILE A 159 -4.66 6.37 -12.13
C ILE A 159 -3.94 7.70 -12.34
N VAL A 160 -3.32 8.20 -11.26
CA VAL A 160 -2.54 9.43 -11.25
C VAL A 160 -1.18 9.16 -10.58
N PRO A 161 -0.05 9.27 -11.31
CA PRO A 161 1.26 9.04 -10.74
C PRO A 161 1.71 10.12 -9.74
N LEU A 162 2.40 9.67 -8.70
CA LEU A 162 2.97 10.46 -7.62
C LEU A 162 4.48 10.24 -7.51
N TYR A 163 5.18 11.26 -7.03
CA TYR A 163 6.52 11.10 -6.47
C TYR A 163 6.43 10.44 -5.09
N ASP A 164 7.51 9.79 -4.66
CA ASP A 164 7.56 9.14 -3.35
C ASP A 164 7.27 10.13 -2.20
N GLU A 165 7.76 11.37 -2.30
CA GLU A 165 7.48 12.39 -1.28
C GLU A 165 5.99 12.74 -1.19
N GLU A 166 5.29 12.75 -2.32
CA GLU A 166 3.85 13.05 -2.39
C GLU A 166 3.01 11.87 -1.90
N TYR A 167 3.39 10.64 -2.26
CA TYR A 167 2.82 9.41 -1.72
C TYR A 167 2.95 9.38 -0.20
N THR A 168 4.16 9.57 0.31
CA THR A 168 4.46 9.55 1.75
C THR A 168 3.67 10.62 2.49
N PHE A 169 3.57 11.82 1.92
CA PHE A 169 2.75 12.89 2.48
C PHE A 169 1.26 12.49 2.52
N ALA A 170 0.73 11.97 1.41
CA ALA A 170 -0.67 11.57 1.31
C ALA A 170 -1.03 10.39 2.21
N LEU A 171 -0.10 9.45 2.41
CA LEU A 171 -0.29 8.33 3.33
C LEU A 171 -0.46 8.83 4.77
N LYS A 172 0.36 9.80 5.19
CA LYS A 172 0.33 10.35 6.56
C LYS A 172 -0.79 11.37 6.77
N ASN A 173 -1.07 12.19 5.76
CA ASN A 173 -1.93 13.37 5.92
C ASN A 173 -3.25 13.24 5.15
N GLY A 174 -3.43 12.19 4.35
CA GLY A 174 -4.58 11.99 3.47
C GLY A 174 -4.44 12.69 2.12
N MET A 175 -4.94 12.04 1.06
CA MET A 175 -4.92 12.53 -0.33
C MET A 175 -5.53 13.93 -0.48
N LYS A 176 -6.62 14.22 0.25
CA LYS A 176 -7.27 15.53 0.19
C LYS A 176 -6.33 16.67 0.59
N ASN A 177 -5.45 16.44 1.56
CA ASN A 177 -4.49 17.46 1.99
C ASN A 177 -3.36 17.64 0.97
N LEU A 178 -2.90 16.57 0.32
CA LEU A 178 -1.94 16.68 -0.79
C LEU A 178 -2.51 17.56 -1.92
N LEU A 179 -3.75 17.30 -2.35
CA LEU A 179 -4.40 18.07 -3.41
C LEU A 179 -4.67 19.54 -3.03
N LEU A 180 -4.74 19.86 -1.73
CA LEU A 180 -4.82 21.24 -1.26
C LEU A 180 -3.46 21.96 -1.30
N LEU A 181 -2.35 21.23 -1.18
CA LEU A 181 -0.99 21.78 -1.31
C LEU A 181 -0.61 22.03 -2.76
N ASP A 182 -1.20 21.27 -3.70
CA ASP A 182 -0.98 21.43 -5.13
C ASP A 182 -1.71 22.66 -5.72
N VAL A 183 -1.42 23.84 -5.17
CA VAL A 183 -2.04 25.12 -5.58
C VAL A 183 -1.71 25.50 -7.02
N GLU A 184 -0.62 24.97 -7.57
CA GLU A 184 -0.17 25.20 -8.95
C GLU A 184 -0.68 24.13 -9.94
N LYS A 185 -1.43 23.11 -9.47
CA LYS A 185 -1.93 21.99 -10.29
C LYS A 185 -0.82 21.23 -11.02
N LYS A 186 0.28 20.95 -10.32
CA LYS A 186 1.39 20.14 -10.80
C LYS A 186 0.96 18.68 -10.93
N ILE A 187 0.14 18.16 -10.03
CA ILE A 187 -0.43 16.82 -10.13
C ILE A 187 -1.50 16.85 -11.23
N SER A 188 -1.29 16.02 -12.26
CA SER A 188 -2.13 15.95 -13.44
C SER A 188 -2.62 14.53 -13.67
N PHE A 189 -3.87 14.40 -14.10
CA PHE A 189 -4.42 13.12 -14.53
C PHE A 189 -3.87 12.62 -15.87
N VAL A 190 -3.38 13.54 -16.72
CA VAL A 190 -2.57 13.19 -17.88
C VAL A 190 -1.14 13.03 -17.38
N ILE A 191 -0.55 11.86 -17.62
CA ILE A 191 0.80 11.56 -17.16
C ILE A 191 1.79 12.55 -17.78
N ASP A 192 2.52 13.23 -16.90
CA ASP A 192 3.71 13.98 -17.25
C ASP A 192 4.88 13.39 -16.46
N MET A 193 5.76 12.66 -17.15
CA MET A 193 6.92 12.01 -16.54
C MET A 193 7.93 12.99 -15.93
N ASN A 194 7.86 14.26 -16.32
CA ASN A 194 8.82 15.30 -15.93
C ASN A 194 8.16 16.46 -15.18
N ARG A 195 6.91 16.31 -14.72
CA ARG A 195 6.25 17.36 -13.93
C ARG A 195 7.07 17.69 -12.70
N GLU A 196 6.98 18.93 -12.24
CA GLU A 196 7.55 19.27 -10.94
C GLU A 196 6.81 18.54 -9.81
N LYS A 197 7.53 18.21 -8.75
CA LYS A 197 6.92 17.72 -7.51
C LYS A 197 6.24 18.85 -6.75
N VAL A 198 5.17 18.53 -6.04
CA VAL A 198 4.45 19.45 -5.15
C VAL A 198 5.25 19.69 -3.87
N LEU A 199 5.96 18.66 -3.42
CA LEU A 199 6.67 18.64 -2.14
C LEU A 199 8.11 18.21 -2.34
N GLU A 200 8.99 18.81 -1.54
CA GLU A 200 10.38 18.41 -1.44
C GLU A 200 10.76 18.35 0.03
N TYR A 201 11.27 17.20 0.46
CA TYR A 201 11.84 17.05 1.78
C TYR A 201 13.31 17.46 1.76
N SER A 202 13.74 18.23 2.76
CA SER A 202 15.15 18.44 3.04
C SER A 202 15.85 17.12 3.34
N GLU A 203 17.17 17.07 3.20
CA GLU A 203 17.94 15.86 3.53
C GLU A 203 17.75 15.43 4.99
N GLU A 204 17.62 16.38 5.92
CA GLU A 204 17.30 16.11 7.32
C GLU A 204 15.91 15.45 7.48
N GLU A 205 14.90 15.92 6.74
CA GLU A 205 13.56 15.31 6.76
C GLU A 205 13.57 13.92 6.14
N LYS A 206 14.33 13.70 5.07
CA LYS A 206 14.50 12.37 4.47
C LYS A 206 15.16 11.39 5.43
N GLU A 207 16.23 11.80 6.11
CA GLU A 207 16.87 10.98 7.15
C GLU A 207 15.89 10.66 8.28
N MET A 208 15.07 11.62 8.72
CA MET A 208 14.05 11.38 9.75
C MET A 208 12.92 10.44 9.30
N LEU A 209 12.62 10.40 8.01
CA LEU A 209 11.64 9.50 7.41
C LEU A 209 12.22 8.09 7.23
N ASP A 210 13.44 7.96 6.72
CA ASP A 210 14.16 6.68 6.56
C ASP A 210 14.49 6.03 7.92
N ASP A 211 14.59 6.84 8.98
CA ASP A 211 14.75 6.34 10.34
C ASP A 211 13.50 5.56 10.82
N ILE A 212 12.30 5.77 10.25
CA ILE A 212 11.08 5.03 10.63
C ILE A 212 11.08 3.67 9.94
N MET A 213 11.17 2.58 10.72
CA MET A 213 11.04 1.22 10.17
C MET A 213 9.58 0.78 10.06
N ASP A 214 8.73 1.23 11.00
CA ASP A 214 7.33 0.88 11.05
C ASP A 214 6.56 1.99 11.78
N SER A 215 5.35 2.28 11.33
CA SER A 215 4.57 3.43 11.82
C SER A 215 3.10 3.08 11.92
N ALA A 216 2.50 3.36 13.08
CA ALA A 216 1.10 3.10 13.33
C ALA A 216 0.19 3.84 12.35
N ASP A 217 0.59 5.01 11.85
CA ASP A 217 -0.18 5.77 10.85
C ASP A 217 -0.36 4.99 9.55
N TRP A 218 0.62 4.16 9.17
CA TRP A 218 0.54 3.31 7.96
C TRP A 218 -0.53 2.22 8.11
N HIS A 219 -0.73 1.72 9.33
CA HIS A 219 -1.72 0.68 9.64
C HIS A 219 -3.09 1.26 10.00
N LEU A 220 -3.14 2.46 10.59
CA LEU A 220 -4.38 3.12 10.98
C LEU A 220 -5.28 3.43 9.77
N GLY A 221 -4.68 3.77 8.63
CA GLY A 221 -5.42 3.98 7.37
C GLY A 221 -6.24 2.75 6.99
N ASP A 222 -5.58 1.59 6.95
CA ASP A 222 -6.21 0.30 6.68
C ASP A 222 -7.18 -0.12 7.78
N TYR A 223 -6.83 0.08 9.04
CA TYR A 223 -7.70 -0.22 10.18
C TYR A 223 -9.07 0.48 10.07
N TYR A 224 -9.08 1.78 9.76
CA TYR A 224 -10.32 2.54 9.64
C TYR A 224 -11.05 2.29 8.31
N SER A 225 -10.35 2.22 7.17
CA SER A 225 -10.97 1.97 5.86
C SER A 225 -11.58 0.57 5.77
N LYS A 226 -10.86 -0.42 6.33
CA LYS A 226 -11.30 -1.81 6.49
C LYS A 226 -12.19 -1.99 7.72
N GLY A 227 -12.51 -0.92 8.47
CA GLY A 227 -13.50 -0.91 9.57
C GLY A 227 -13.30 -2.09 10.52
N ILE A 228 -12.05 -2.34 10.87
CA ILE A 228 -11.63 -3.47 11.68
C ILE A 228 -12.33 -3.39 13.04
N GLU A 229 -12.95 -4.49 13.47
CA GLU A 229 -13.79 -4.57 14.68
C GLU A 229 -13.04 -5.16 15.88
N VAL A 230 -11.77 -4.80 16.04
CA VAL A 230 -10.97 -5.11 17.23
C VAL A 230 -10.53 -3.82 17.92
N GLU A 231 -9.84 -3.90 19.05
CA GLU A 231 -9.30 -2.70 19.68
C GLU A 231 -8.13 -2.14 18.86
N GLU A 232 -8.14 -0.83 18.61
CA GLU A 232 -7.08 -0.11 17.87
C GLU A 232 -5.67 -0.34 18.44
N ILE A 233 -5.57 -0.69 19.73
CA ILE A 233 -4.30 -1.03 20.37
C ILE A 233 -3.62 -2.25 19.71
N ASN A 234 -4.36 -3.10 18.98
CA ASN A 234 -3.80 -4.26 18.29
C ASN A 234 -2.88 -3.90 17.11
N ILE A 235 -2.97 -2.68 16.57
CA ILE A 235 -2.02 -2.16 15.57
C ILE A 235 -0.58 -2.20 16.11
N TYR A 236 -0.41 -2.07 17.43
CA TYR A 236 0.88 -2.01 18.08
C TYR A 236 1.38 -3.40 18.51
N ASN A 237 0.66 -4.49 18.21
CA ASN A 237 1.01 -5.83 18.69
C ASN A 237 2.40 -6.27 18.24
N HIS A 238 2.66 -6.25 16.93
CA HIS A 238 3.96 -6.65 16.39
C HIS A 238 5.05 -5.61 16.72
N PHE A 239 4.69 -4.35 16.90
CA PHE A 239 5.65 -3.34 17.34
C PHE A 239 6.16 -3.66 18.76
N ALA A 240 5.23 -4.00 19.65
CA ALA A 240 5.53 -4.34 21.04
C ALA A 240 6.32 -5.64 21.16
N ILE A 241 6.02 -6.65 20.34
CA ILE A 241 6.79 -7.90 20.28
C ILE A 241 8.24 -7.61 19.91
N PHE A 242 8.47 -6.88 18.81
CA PHE A 242 9.83 -6.61 18.34
C PHE A 242 10.62 -5.76 19.33
N LEU A 243 10.01 -4.69 19.85
CA LEU A 243 10.66 -3.81 20.83
C LEU A 243 10.99 -4.54 22.14
N ARG A 244 10.08 -5.41 22.62
CA ARG A 244 10.33 -6.23 23.81
C ARG A 244 11.47 -7.22 23.57
N TRP A 245 11.47 -7.91 22.43
CA TRP A 245 12.54 -8.83 22.08
C TRP A 245 13.90 -8.13 22.03
N ALA A 246 13.97 -6.94 21.43
CA ALA A 246 15.18 -6.13 21.38
C ALA A 246 15.63 -5.65 22.77
N MET A 247 14.69 -5.31 23.65
CA MET A 247 14.97 -4.97 25.05
C MET A 247 15.59 -6.17 25.80
N GLU A 248 15.02 -7.36 25.66
CA GLU A 248 15.52 -8.59 26.30
C GLU A 248 16.91 -9.01 25.77
N ASN A 249 17.24 -8.68 24.53
CA ASN A 249 18.51 -9.00 23.89
C ASN A 249 19.54 -7.84 23.90
N SER A 250 19.28 -6.77 24.67
CA SER A 250 20.20 -5.62 24.79
C SER A 250 20.51 -4.91 23.46
N PHE A 251 19.54 -4.83 22.55
CA PHE A 251 19.68 -4.11 21.27
C PHE A 251 19.25 -2.65 21.31
N LEU A 252 18.69 -2.17 22.43
CA LEU A 252 18.33 -0.75 22.56
C LEU A 252 19.60 0.12 22.63
N SER A 253 19.57 1.28 21.98
CA SER A 253 20.70 2.22 21.95
C SER A 253 20.87 2.95 23.28
N ASP A 254 22.10 3.40 23.58
CA ASP A 254 22.38 4.21 24.77
C ASP A 254 21.53 5.49 24.82
N ASN A 255 21.29 6.12 23.67
CA ASN A 255 20.44 7.31 23.58
C ASN A 255 18.99 7.00 23.93
N PHE A 256 18.47 5.87 23.44
CA PHE A 256 17.12 5.41 23.76
C PHE A 256 16.99 5.07 25.25
N LEU A 257 17.93 4.29 25.80
CA LEU A 257 17.95 3.93 27.21
C LEU A 257 18.13 5.15 28.13
N LYS A 258 18.90 6.15 27.72
CA LYS A 258 19.03 7.41 28.45
C LYS A 258 17.72 8.19 28.48
N ALA A 259 16.95 8.18 27.40
CA ALA A 259 15.67 8.87 27.30
C ALA A 259 14.53 8.13 28.03
N TYR A 260 14.49 6.80 27.91
CA TYR A 260 13.32 5.98 28.27
C TYR A 260 13.59 4.83 29.24
N GLY A 261 14.85 4.48 29.52
CA GLY A 261 15.22 3.29 30.29
C GLY A 261 14.54 3.21 31.67
N LYS A 262 14.48 4.33 32.40
CA LYS A 262 13.78 4.40 33.70
C LYS A 262 12.27 4.16 33.58
N GLU A 263 11.66 4.54 32.47
CA GLU A 263 10.24 4.30 32.22
C GLU A 263 9.99 2.82 31.89
N LEU A 264 10.89 2.20 31.13
CA LEU A 264 10.85 0.78 30.77
C LEU A 264 10.96 -0.17 31.97
N GLU A 265 11.68 0.22 33.03
CA GLU A 265 11.77 -0.56 34.28
C GLU A 265 10.39 -0.94 34.85
N LYS A 266 9.37 -0.07 34.68
CA LYS A 266 7.99 -0.31 35.15
C LYS A 266 7.30 -1.48 34.46
N TYR A 267 7.74 -1.81 33.25
CA TYR A 267 7.19 -2.91 32.46
C TYR A 267 7.91 -4.21 32.82
N THR A 268 9.24 -4.17 33.01
CA THR A 268 10.05 -5.36 33.34
C THR A 268 9.74 -5.97 34.71
N SER A 269 9.01 -5.27 35.59
CA SER A 269 8.58 -5.77 36.89
C SER A 269 7.23 -6.49 36.87
N GLN A 270 6.60 -6.65 35.70
CA GLN A 270 5.27 -7.26 35.55
C GLN A 270 5.37 -8.69 35.05
N ASP A 271 4.39 -9.54 35.41
CA ASP A 271 4.29 -10.92 34.90
C ASP A 271 4.04 -10.97 33.39
N PHE A 272 3.51 -9.88 32.82
CA PHE A 272 3.27 -9.67 31.40
C PHE A 272 3.80 -8.30 30.98
N VAL A 273 4.71 -8.27 30.01
CA VAL A 273 5.32 -7.04 29.49
C VAL A 273 4.55 -6.59 28.25
N ASP A 274 3.69 -5.58 28.42
CA ASP A 274 2.94 -4.96 27.33
C ASP A 274 3.49 -3.56 27.02
N LEU A 275 4.15 -3.42 25.87
CA LEU A 275 4.74 -2.15 25.42
C LEU A 275 3.83 -1.36 24.48
N ARG A 276 2.60 -1.80 24.19
CA ARG A 276 1.74 -1.17 23.17
C ARG A 276 1.38 0.28 23.52
N GLU A 277 1.00 0.54 24.77
CA GLU A 277 0.74 1.91 25.22
C GLU A 277 2.01 2.78 25.26
N PHE A 278 3.15 2.18 25.62
CA PHE A 278 4.44 2.88 25.59
C PHE A 278 4.75 3.35 24.17
N ILE A 279 4.60 2.47 23.18
CA ILE A 279 4.83 2.80 21.77
C ILE A 279 3.83 3.87 21.31
N LYS A 280 2.53 3.66 21.53
CA LYS A 280 1.47 4.58 21.14
C LYS A 280 1.68 5.99 21.68
N PHE A 281 1.92 6.13 22.98
CA PHE A 281 1.91 7.45 23.63
C PHE A 281 3.30 8.06 23.83
N ARG A 282 4.34 7.24 24.03
CA ARG A 282 5.69 7.72 24.34
C ARG A 282 6.57 7.79 23.09
N LEU A 283 6.46 6.79 22.22
CA LEU A 283 7.14 6.77 20.92
C LEU A 283 6.29 7.38 19.80
N LYS A 284 5.07 7.83 20.12
CA LYS A 284 4.11 8.44 19.19
C LYS A 284 3.76 7.52 18.01
N GLY A 285 3.80 6.21 18.24
CA GLY A 285 3.40 5.21 17.26
C GLY A 285 4.43 4.86 16.19
N ASP A 286 5.67 5.36 16.29
CA ASP A 286 6.75 4.96 15.38
C ASP A 286 7.70 3.98 16.05
N LEU A 287 8.17 2.98 15.29
CA LEU A 287 9.41 2.26 15.54
C LEU A 287 10.51 2.79 14.63
N ARG A 288 11.64 3.16 15.23
CA ARG A 288 12.74 3.82 14.53
C ARG A 288 14.06 3.07 14.63
N LYS A 289 14.84 3.04 13.54
CA LYS A 289 16.19 2.45 13.48
C LYS A 289 17.10 3.05 14.56
N SER A 290 16.95 4.34 14.86
CA SER A 290 17.70 5.08 15.90
C SER A 290 17.44 4.60 17.33
N PHE A 291 16.38 3.83 17.58
CA PHE A 291 16.12 3.24 18.90
C PHE A 291 17.10 2.11 19.24
N PHE A 292 17.81 1.58 18.25
CA PHE A 292 18.65 0.40 18.37
C PHE A 292 20.14 0.74 18.27
N ASN A 293 20.98 -0.08 18.91
CA ASN A 293 22.43 0.02 18.78
C ASN A 293 22.89 -0.52 17.41
N ASP A 294 24.18 -0.41 17.12
CA ASP A 294 24.72 -0.72 15.79
C ASP A 294 24.48 -2.18 15.38
N ILE A 295 24.56 -3.12 16.32
CA ILE A 295 24.25 -4.54 16.06
C ILE A 295 22.77 -4.73 15.75
N GLY A 296 21.90 -4.09 16.55
CA GLY A 296 20.45 -4.13 16.34
C GLY A 296 20.06 -3.55 14.98
N LYS A 297 20.69 -2.45 14.55
CA LYS A 297 20.46 -1.84 13.23
C LYS A 297 20.82 -2.77 12.09
N GLU A 298 21.96 -3.47 12.17
CA GLU A 298 22.33 -4.44 11.14
C GLU A 298 21.37 -5.64 11.09
N PHE A 299 20.87 -6.09 12.24
CA PHE A 299 19.84 -7.13 12.25
C PHE A 299 18.50 -6.64 11.69
N ILE A 300 18.08 -5.41 12.00
CA ILE A 300 16.89 -4.77 11.41
C ILE A 300 17.04 -4.70 9.88
N ARG A 301 18.20 -4.30 9.37
CA ARG A 301 18.48 -4.27 7.93
C ARG A 301 18.38 -5.66 7.27
N HIS A 302 18.63 -6.71 8.04
CA HIS A 302 18.53 -8.09 7.56
C HIS A 302 17.10 -8.64 7.61
N TYR A 303 16.32 -8.28 8.63
CA TYR A 303 15.07 -8.95 8.96
C TYR A 303 13.81 -8.08 8.81
N TYR A 304 13.93 -6.76 8.88
CA TYR A 304 12.81 -5.82 8.80
C TYR A 304 12.76 -5.10 7.43
N ASP A 305 13.91 -4.82 6.81
CA ASP A 305 13.95 -4.08 5.54
C ASP A 305 13.50 -4.95 4.34
N TYR A 306 12.64 -4.37 3.49
CA TYR A 306 11.98 -5.03 2.35
C TYR A 306 12.92 -5.33 1.16
N ASP A 307 14.15 -4.83 1.17
CA ASP A 307 15.10 -4.93 0.05
C ASP A 307 15.57 -6.36 -0.26
N ASN A 308 15.22 -7.34 0.56
CA ASN A 308 15.63 -8.73 0.40
C ASN A 308 14.43 -9.70 0.36
N ILE A 309 13.63 -9.57 -0.71
CA ILE A 309 12.42 -10.35 -1.04
C ILE A 309 12.66 -11.88 -1.10
N SER A 310 13.92 -12.34 -0.98
CA SER A 310 14.30 -13.76 -0.98
C SER A 310 14.40 -14.40 0.41
N ARG A 311 14.17 -13.64 1.50
CA ARG A 311 14.36 -14.09 2.89
C ARG A 311 13.10 -13.86 3.74
N ASN A 312 13.01 -14.56 4.88
CA ASN A 312 12.00 -14.29 5.90
C ASN A 312 12.15 -12.84 6.37
N PHE A 313 11.04 -12.10 6.43
CA PHE A 313 10.99 -10.73 6.91
C PHE A 313 9.92 -10.60 7.99
N TYR A 314 10.14 -9.73 8.97
CA TYR A 314 9.38 -9.73 10.22
C TYR A 314 7.86 -9.55 10.06
N PRO A 315 7.36 -8.56 9.29
CA PRO A 315 5.92 -8.48 9.00
C PRO A 315 5.35 -9.76 8.36
N GLY A 316 6.11 -10.42 7.47
CA GLY A 316 5.72 -11.70 6.88
C GLY A 316 5.61 -12.83 7.91
N ASP A 317 6.53 -12.92 8.86
CA ASP A 317 6.48 -13.91 9.94
C ASP A 317 5.29 -13.68 10.89
N ILE A 318 4.90 -12.42 11.11
CA ILE A 318 3.68 -12.06 11.85
C ILE A 318 2.44 -12.57 11.12
N ASP A 319 2.39 -12.39 9.80
CA ASP A 319 1.28 -12.88 8.97
C ASP A 319 1.21 -14.41 8.92
N GLU A 320 2.35 -15.09 8.80
CA GLU A 320 2.42 -16.56 8.85
C GLU A 320 2.03 -17.09 10.24
N TYR A 321 2.38 -16.38 11.31
CA TYR A 321 1.87 -16.68 12.65
C TYR A 321 0.34 -16.56 12.69
N ALA A 322 -0.23 -15.46 12.18
CA ALA A 322 -1.67 -15.27 12.11
C ALA A 322 -2.35 -16.40 11.32
N LYS A 323 -1.80 -16.75 10.15
CA LYS A 323 -2.28 -17.86 9.31
C LYS A 323 -2.29 -19.18 10.06
N ARG A 324 -1.23 -19.48 10.83
CA ARG A 324 -1.15 -20.69 11.65
C ARG A 324 -2.20 -20.73 12.77
N ILE A 325 -2.48 -19.60 13.42
CA ILE A 325 -3.45 -19.52 14.52
C ILE A 325 -4.90 -19.61 14.02
N PHE A 326 -5.23 -18.91 12.94
CA PHE A 326 -6.61 -18.91 12.41
C PHE A 326 -6.91 -20.09 11.49
N GLY A 327 -5.88 -20.72 10.93
CA GLY A 327 -6.02 -21.70 9.87
C GLY A 327 -6.25 -21.05 8.51
N GLU A 328 -5.86 -21.77 7.44
CA GLU A 328 -5.83 -21.22 6.08
C GLU A 328 -7.19 -20.74 5.56
N GLU A 329 -8.26 -21.49 5.84
CA GLU A 329 -9.62 -21.13 5.42
C GLU A 329 -10.08 -19.79 6.03
N ARG A 330 -9.86 -19.60 7.34
CA ARG A 330 -10.26 -18.37 8.04
C ARG A 330 -9.32 -17.21 7.72
N TYR A 331 -8.03 -17.48 7.55
CA TYR A 331 -7.04 -16.48 7.15
C TYR A 331 -7.41 -15.79 5.83
N TYR A 332 -7.82 -16.57 4.82
CA TYR A 332 -8.28 -16.02 3.53
C TYR A 332 -9.76 -15.63 3.51
N SER A 333 -10.45 -15.74 4.64
CA SER A 333 -11.87 -15.39 4.70
C SER A 333 -12.07 -13.86 4.71
N PRO A 334 -13.23 -13.38 4.25
CA PRO A 334 -13.59 -11.98 4.42
C PRO A 334 -13.61 -11.53 5.89
N GLU A 335 -13.85 -12.43 6.86
CA GLU A 335 -13.99 -12.09 8.29
C GLU A 335 -12.80 -11.28 8.84
N LEU A 336 -11.58 -11.67 8.45
CA LEU A 336 -10.33 -11.06 8.94
C LEU A 336 -9.86 -9.88 8.10
N LYS A 337 -10.60 -9.51 7.05
CA LYS A 337 -10.40 -8.31 6.22
C LYS A 337 -8.95 -8.12 5.71
N ARG A 338 -8.21 -9.21 5.55
CA ARG A 338 -6.77 -9.26 5.20
C ARG A 338 -5.80 -8.70 6.24
N GLU A 339 -6.29 -8.30 7.39
CA GLU A 339 -5.49 -7.80 8.50
C GLU A 339 -5.48 -8.82 9.63
N ALA A 340 -5.27 -10.11 9.31
CA ALA A 340 -5.42 -11.19 10.27
C ALA A 340 -4.58 -10.98 11.54
N TYR A 341 -3.39 -10.41 11.41
CA TYR A 341 -2.52 -10.08 12.55
C TYR A 341 -3.18 -9.11 13.56
N LEU A 342 -4.08 -8.22 13.13
CA LEU A 342 -4.83 -7.34 14.02
C LEU A 342 -5.83 -8.10 14.90
N TYR A 343 -6.31 -9.26 14.45
CA TYR A 343 -7.28 -10.07 15.20
C TYR A 343 -6.62 -10.99 16.23
N LEU A 344 -5.28 -11.03 16.28
CA LEU A 344 -4.55 -11.82 17.26
C LEU A 344 -4.76 -11.25 18.67
N THR A 345 -5.03 -12.15 19.61
CA THR A 345 -5.04 -11.80 21.03
C THR A 345 -3.60 -11.54 21.47
N PHE A 346 -3.38 -10.37 22.06
CA PHE A 346 -2.06 -10.00 22.57
C PHE A 346 -1.86 -10.58 23.97
N ASP A 347 -1.12 -11.68 24.06
CA ASP A 347 -0.81 -12.37 25.30
C ASP A 347 0.66 -12.83 25.35
N GLU A 348 1.09 -13.36 26.49
CA GLU A 348 2.47 -13.83 26.67
C GLU A 348 2.79 -14.99 25.73
N LYS A 349 1.81 -15.82 25.36
CA LYS A 349 2.02 -16.93 24.43
C LYS A 349 2.37 -16.41 23.04
N TYR A 350 1.65 -15.41 22.55
CA TYR A 350 1.96 -14.78 21.27
C TYR A 350 3.37 -14.20 21.27
N TYR A 351 3.76 -13.50 22.35
CA TYR A 351 5.13 -13.02 22.50
C TYR A 351 6.16 -14.16 22.45
N GLN A 352 6.00 -15.21 23.26
CA GLN A 352 6.97 -16.30 23.33
C GLN A 352 7.10 -17.07 22.00
N ASP A 353 5.98 -17.29 21.31
CA ASP A 353 5.99 -17.96 20.01
C ASP A 353 6.72 -17.10 18.95
N MET A 354 6.46 -15.79 18.91
CA MET A 354 7.16 -14.89 17.98
C MET A 354 8.62 -14.70 18.37
N LYS A 355 8.94 -14.60 19.66
CA LYS A 355 10.32 -14.57 20.15
C LYS A 355 11.12 -15.76 19.63
N ALA A 356 10.54 -16.97 19.63
CA ALA A 356 11.23 -18.16 19.10
C ALA A 356 11.52 -18.04 17.59
N VAL A 357 10.62 -17.43 16.82
CA VAL A 357 10.84 -17.15 15.38
C VAL A 357 11.96 -16.13 15.21
N ILE A 358 11.91 -15.00 15.91
CA ILE A 358 12.94 -13.95 15.82
C ILE A 358 14.31 -14.49 16.26
N ASP A 359 14.37 -15.29 17.33
CA ASP A 359 15.59 -15.94 17.80
C ASP A 359 16.19 -16.88 16.73
N ASP A 360 15.37 -17.66 16.01
CA ASP A 360 15.84 -18.56 14.96
C ASP A 360 16.45 -17.78 13.78
N VAL A 361 15.77 -16.71 13.35
CA VAL A 361 16.27 -15.82 12.29
C VAL A 361 17.57 -15.14 12.73
N TYR A 362 17.63 -14.61 13.95
CA TYR A 362 18.83 -13.98 14.50
C TYR A 362 20.02 -14.94 14.58
N ASN A 363 19.79 -16.17 15.07
CA ASN A 363 20.85 -17.18 15.15
C ASN A 363 21.33 -17.64 13.76
N THR A 364 20.43 -17.69 12.78
CA THR A 364 20.79 -18.00 11.39
C THR A 364 21.64 -16.88 10.79
N TRP A 365 21.22 -15.62 10.99
CA TRP A 365 21.97 -14.44 10.58
C TRP A 365 23.38 -14.38 11.16
N LEU A 366 23.55 -14.67 12.46
CA LEU A 366 24.87 -14.74 13.10
C LEU A 366 25.79 -15.78 12.45
N LYS A 367 25.25 -16.97 12.13
CA LYS A 367 26.03 -18.03 11.45
C LYS A 367 26.45 -17.63 10.05
N GLU A 368 25.58 -16.92 9.32
CA GLU A 368 25.92 -16.38 8.00
C GLU A 368 27.08 -15.39 8.10
N LEU A 369 27.03 -14.44 9.05
CA LEU A 369 28.11 -13.48 9.28
C LEU A 369 29.45 -14.17 9.58
N ASP A 370 29.46 -15.18 10.46
CA ASP A 370 30.65 -15.95 10.80
C ASP A 370 31.24 -16.68 9.57
N SER A 371 30.40 -17.08 8.62
CA SER A 371 30.85 -17.75 7.39
C SER A 371 31.47 -16.81 6.35
N TYR A 372 31.23 -15.49 6.44
CA TYR A 372 31.88 -14.49 5.59
C TYR A 372 33.23 -14.00 6.13
N ILE A 373 33.47 -14.23 7.43
CA ILE A 373 34.71 -13.81 8.12
C ILE A 373 35.79 -14.91 8.08
N ASN A 374 35.39 -16.16 7.86
CA ASN A 374 36.28 -17.32 7.67
C ASN A 374 36.39 -17.70 6.19
#